data_AF-A0A4R2LAR0-F1
#
_entry.id   AF-A0A4R2LAR0-F1
#
_cell.length_a   1.000
_cell.length_b   1.000
_cell.length_c   1.000
_cell.angle_alpha   90.00
_cell.angle_beta   90.00
_cell.angle_gamma   90.00
#
_symmetry.space_group_name_H-M   'P 1'
#
loop_
_entity.id
_entity.type
_entity.pdbx_description
1 polymer ?
#
loop_
_entity_poly.entity_id
_entity_poly.type
_entity_poly.pdbx_seq_one_letter_code
_entity_poly.pdbx_strand_id
1 'polypeptide(L)'
;MSVTKEELLKRLSDGVVDMEEDDVIKASNEYLEAGYAAYDGIMEGLVDGMNRASQLYDDEEYFVTDVLLCSDAMYEGLSILRPHLSSDGMNTVIELLKEAGIRENVKVMIGGGPISKKFADKIGADGYSDNAVDAVRLAKKLLDIA
;
A
#
# COMPACT_ATOMS: atom_id res chain seq x y z
N MET A 1 -28.85 -7.15 -3.37
CA MET A 1 -27.97 -7.96 -2.52
C MET A 1 -26.68 -7.16 -2.38
N SER A 2 -26.18 -6.94 -1.17
CA SER A 2 -24.87 -6.32 -0.98
C SER A 2 -23.81 -7.32 -1.45
N VAL A 3 -22.92 -6.88 -2.34
CA VAL A 3 -21.78 -7.68 -2.79
C VAL A 3 -20.88 -8.00 -1.59
N THR A 4 -20.47 -9.25 -1.46
CA THR A 4 -19.64 -9.71 -0.35
C THR A 4 -18.18 -9.25 -0.50
N LYS A 5 -17.41 -9.28 0.60
CA LYS A 5 -15.98 -8.94 0.58
C LYS A 5 -15.24 -9.87 -0.40
N GLU A 6 -15.49 -11.17 -0.34
CA GLU A 6 -14.84 -12.17 -1.19
C GLU A 6 -15.16 -11.96 -2.68
N GLU A 7 -16.40 -11.59 -3.01
CA GLU A 7 -16.79 -11.28 -4.40
C GLU A 7 -16.07 -10.05 -4.94
N LEU A 8 -15.90 -9.00 -4.13
CA LEU A 8 -15.17 -7.80 -4.54
C LEU A 8 -13.66 -8.05 -4.66
N LEU A 9 -13.06 -8.80 -3.74
CA LEU A 9 -11.65 -9.21 -3.85
C LEU A 9 -11.42 -10.04 -5.13
N LYS A 10 -12.33 -10.97 -5.40
CA LYS A 10 -12.28 -11.77 -6.63
C LYS A 10 -12.42 -10.89 -7.88
N ARG A 11 -13.32 -9.90 -7.89
CA ARG A 11 -13.45 -8.94 -9.00
C ARG A 11 -12.18 -8.10 -9.19
N LEU A 12 -11.56 -7.64 -8.12
CA LEU A 12 -10.28 -6.93 -8.19
C LEU A 12 -9.18 -7.80 -8.82
N SER A 13 -9.07 -9.06 -8.36
CA SER A 13 -8.08 -10.01 -8.88
C SER A 13 -8.36 -10.40 -10.33
N ASP A 14 -9.59 -10.79 -10.66
CA ASP A 14 -10.01 -11.15 -12.02
C ASP A 14 -9.88 -9.96 -12.98
N GLY A 15 -10.29 -8.76 -12.57
CA GLY A 15 -10.18 -7.56 -13.40
C GLY A 15 -8.74 -7.20 -13.73
N VAL A 16 -7.78 -7.44 -12.83
CA VAL A 16 -6.34 -7.27 -13.12
C VAL A 16 -5.87 -8.30 -14.15
N VAL A 17 -6.22 -9.57 -13.98
CA VAL A 17 -5.84 -10.66 -14.91
C VAL A 17 -6.46 -10.43 -16.29
N ASP A 18 -7.74 -10.08 -16.34
CA ASP A 18 -8.50 -9.88 -17.57
C ASP A 18 -8.23 -8.51 -18.23
N MET A 19 -7.38 -7.66 -17.64
CA MET A 19 -7.03 -6.32 -18.12
C MET A 19 -8.25 -5.37 -18.20
N GLU A 20 -9.24 -5.57 -17.33
CA GLU A 20 -10.49 -4.82 -17.27
C GLU A 20 -10.39 -3.66 -16.27
N GLU A 21 -9.69 -2.59 -16.66
CA GLU A 21 -9.44 -1.39 -15.83
C GLU A 21 -10.73 -0.81 -15.23
N ASP A 22 -11.79 -0.73 -16.04
CA ASP A 22 -13.10 -0.20 -15.65
C ASP A 22 -13.74 -1.00 -14.50
N ASP A 23 -13.58 -2.34 -14.49
CA ASP A 23 -14.11 -3.16 -13.40
C ASP A 23 -13.24 -3.04 -12.16
N VAL A 24 -11.90 -2.99 -12.31
CA VAL A 24 -10.98 -2.76 -11.19
C VAL A 24 -11.30 -1.44 -10.48
N ILE A 25 -11.55 -0.36 -11.23
CA ILE A 25 -11.93 0.95 -10.68
C ILE A 25 -13.27 0.85 -9.93
N LYS A 26 -14.29 0.23 -10.53
CA LYS A 26 -15.61 0.09 -9.89
C LYS A 26 -15.55 -0.76 -8.63
N ALA A 27 -14.92 -1.93 -8.71
CA ALA A 27 -14.74 -2.83 -7.58
C ALA A 27 -13.94 -2.17 -6.45
N SER A 28 -12.92 -1.36 -6.77
CA SER A 28 -12.14 -0.62 -5.76
C SER A 28 -13.01 0.40 -5.00
N ASN A 29 -13.85 1.15 -5.70
CA ASN A 29 -14.77 2.09 -5.07
C ASN A 29 -15.84 1.37 -4.24
N GLU A 30 -16.49 0.34 -4.79
CA GLU A 30 -17.49 -0.47 -4.08
C GLU A 30 -16.90 -1.10 -2.80
N TYR A 31 -15.65 -1.55 -2.87
CA TYR A 31 -14.93 -2.14 -1.74
C TYR A 31 -14.71 -1.14 -0.60
N LEU A 32 -14.34 0.10 -0.94
CA LEU A 32 -14.19 1.18 0.04
C LEU A 32 -15.55 1.66 0.59
N GLU A 33 -16.57 1.77 -0.26
CA GLU A 33 -17.93 2.15 0.14
C GLU A 33 -18.56 1.14 1.11
N ALA A 34 -18.25 -0.15 0.92
CA ALA A 34 -18.63 -1.21 1.85
C ALA A 34 -17.86 -1.16 3.20
N GLY A 35 -16.86 -0.28 3.33
CA GLY A 35 -16.11 -0.06 4.57
C GLY A 35 -15.02 -1.10 4.84
N TYR A 36 -14.61 -1.87 3.83
CA TYR A 36 -13.55 -2.85 3.99
C TYR A 36 -12.15 -2.21 4.02
N ALA A 37 -11.20 -2.89 4.67
CA ALA A 37 -9.84 -2.37 4.82
C ALA A 37 -9.10 -2.36 3.47
N ALA A 38 -8.65 -1.19 3.03
CA ALA A 38 -7.94 -1.00 1.76
C ALA A 38 -6.71 -1.91 1.60
N TYR A 39 -6.03 -2.22 2.72
CA TYR A 39 -4.88 -3.13 2.71
C TYR A 39 -5.23 -4.51 2.14
N ASP A 40 -6.34 -5.08 2.59
CA ASP A 40 -6.81 -6.39 2.11
C ASP A 40 -7.20 -6.32 0.63
N GLY A 41 -7.84 -5.23 0.19
CA GLY A 41 -8.18 -5.02 -1.22
C GLY A 41 -6.95 -5.00 -2.14
N ILE A 42 -5.85 -4.41 -1.66
CA ILE A 42 -4.58 -4.41 -2.38
C ILE A 42 -3.94 -5.80 -2.36
N MET A 43 -3.80 -6.41 -1.19
CA MET A 43 -3.02 -7.64 -1.03
C MET A 43 -3.75 -8.90 -1.51
N GLU A 44 -5.04 -9.03 -1.20
CA GLU A 44 -5.87 -10.20 -1.52
C GLU A 44 -6.64 -10.04 -2.84
N GLY A 45 -6.70 -8.82 -3.39
CA GLY A 45 -7.32 -8.52 -4.68
C GLY A 45 -6.30 -8.20 -5.77
N LEU A 46 -5.77 -6.97 -5.76
CA LEU A 46 -4.90 -6.47 -6.84
C LEU A 46 -3.59 -7.27 -6.99
N VAL A 47 -2.89 -7.52 -5.88
CA VAL A 47 -1.63 -8.28 -5.86
C VAL A 47 -1.85 -9.75 -6.21
N ASP A 48 -2.98 -10.34 -5.78
CA ASP A 48 -3.37 -11.69 -6.19
C ASP A 48 -3.54 -11.78 -7.72
N GLY A 49 -4.24 -10.81 -8.33
CA GLY A 49 -4.37 -10.72 -9.79
C GLY A 49 -3.03 -10.62 -10.51
N MET A 50 -2.10 -9.80 -10.00
CA MET A 50 -0.77 -9.68 -10.59
C MET A 50 0.07 -10.97 -10.46
N ASN A 51 -0.02 -11.66 -9.32
CA ASN A 51 0.65 -12.96 -9.14
C ASN A 51 0.11 -14.01 -10.12
N ARG A 52 -1.22 -14.02 -10.34
CA ARG A 52 -1.86 -14.88 -11.35
C ARG A 52 -1.39 -14.54 -12.76
N ALA A 53 -1.30 -13.26 -13.11
CA ALA A 53 -0.77 -12.83 -14.41
C ALA A 53 0.69 -13.26 -14.61
N SER A 54 1.50 -13.20 -13.55
CA SER A 54 2.89 -13.70 -13.57
C SER A 54 2.94 -15.22 -13.79
N GLN A 55 2.05 -15.98 -13.17
CA GLN A 55 1.95 -17.42 -13.37
C GLN A 55 1.56 -17.75 -14.82
N LEU A 56 0.59 -17.03 -15.39
CA LEU A 56 0.20 -17.19 -16.80
C LEU A 56 1.35 -16.88 -17.76
N TYR A 57 2.22 -15.92 -17.42
CA TYR A 57 3.43 -15.65 -18.18
C TYR A 57 4.45 -16.79 -18.08
N ASP A 58 4.68 -17.31 -16.87
CA ASP A 58 5.57 -18.44 -16.63
C ASP A 58 5.08 -19.73 -17.33
N ASP A 59 3.76 -19.88 -17.45
CA ASP A 59 3.09 -20.97 -18.18
C ASP A 59 3.00 -20.73 -19.69
N GLU A 60 3.64 -19.66 -20.21
CA GLU A 60 3.65 -19.26 -21.62
C GLU A 60 2.26 -18.93 -22.23
N GLU A 61 1.25 -18.67 -21.38
CA GLU A 61 -0.09 -18.23 -21.79
C GLU A 61 -0.16 -16.72 -22.02
N TYR A 62 0.61 -15.94 -21.26
CA TYR A 62 0.75 -14.48 -21.41
C TYR A 62 2.11 -14.10 -22.00
N PHE A 63 2.12 -13.00 -22.74
CA PHE A 63 3.33 -12.32 -23.18
C PHE A 63 3.68 -11.17 -22.24
N VAL A 64 4.91 -10.66 -22.38
CA VAL A 64 5.38 -9.49 -21.62
C VAL A 64 4.42 -8.29 -21.78
N THR A 65 3.81 -8.12 -22.95
CA THR A 65 2.83 -7.04 -23.20
C THR A 65 1.56 -7.20 -22.37
N ASP A 66 1.09 -8.43 -22.16
CA ASP A 66 -0.12 -8.71 -21.38
C ASP A 66 0.14 -8.43 -19.89
N VAL A 67 1.32 -8.82 -19.39
CA VAL A 67 1.77 -8.49 -18.03
C VAL A 67 1.86 -6.98 -17.81
N LEU A 68 2.29 -6.22 -18.82
CA LEU A 68 2.31 -4.75 -18.75
C LEU A 68 0.89 -4.16 -18.66
N LEU A 69 -0.07 -4.68 -19.42
CA LEU A 69 -1.47 -4.25 -19.34
C LEU A 69 -2.11 -4.61 -18.00
N CYS A 70 -1.82 -5.80 -17.45
CA CYS A 70 -2.24 -6.18 -16.10
C CYS A 70 -1.68 -5.20 -15.05
N SER A 71 -0.42 -4.76 -15.23
CA SER A 71 0.18 -3.76 -14.35
C SER A 71 -0.56 -2.43 -14.41
N ASP A 72 -0.98 -1.98 -15.59
CA ASP A 72 -1.74 -0.72 -15.74
C ASP A 72 -3.09 -0.82 -15.02
N ALA A 73 -3.85 -1.91 -15.20
CA ALA A 73 -5.09 -2.17 -14.47
C ALA A 73 -4.88 -2.21 -12.94
N MET A 74 -3.80 -2.86 -12.48
CA MET A 74 -3.43 -2.87 -11.06
C MET A 74 -3.15 -1.46 -10.53
N TYR A 75 -2.48 -0.61 -11.31
CA TYR A 75 -2.16 0.76 -10.93
C TYR A 75 -3.40 1.63 -10.77
N GLU A 76 -4.42 1.45 -11.62
CA GLU A 76 -5.70 2.15 -11.47
C GLU A 76 -6.37 1.83 -10.13
N GLY A 77 -6.44 0.54 -9.76
CA GLY A 77 -6.95 0.11 -8.45
C GLY A 77 -6.11 0.65 -7.28
N LEU A 78 -4.77 0.61 -7.40
CA LEU A 78 -3.87 1.16 -6.39
C LEU A 78 -4.07 2.67 -6.19
N SER A 79 -4.32 3.42 -7.25
CA SER A 79 -4.54 4.87 -7.17
C SER A 79 -5.73 5.23 -6.28
N ILE A 80 -6.73 4.33 -6.22
CA ILE A 80 -7.96 4.46 -5.43
C ILE A 80 -7.77 3.93 -4.02
N LEU A 81 -7.17 2.74 -3.85
CA LEU A 81 -7.07 2.10 -2.53
C LEU A 81 -5.94 2.69 -1.67
N ARG A 82 -4.81 3.09 -2.28
CA ARG A 82 -3.63 3.56 -1.54
C ARG A 82 -3.89 4.78 -0.64
N PRO A 83 -4.65 5.81 -1.04
CA PRO A 83 -4.99 6.93 -0.15
C PRO A 83 -5.76 6.54 1.11
N HIS A 84 -6.42 5.37 1.09
CA HIS A 84 -7.23 4.83 2.19
C HIS A 84 -6.47 3.83 3.06
N LEU A 85 -5.21 3.54 2.75
CA LEU A 85 -4.35 2.80 3.67
C LEU A 85 -4.23 3.59 4.96
N SER A 86 -4.75 3.01 6.05
CA SER A 86 -4.55 3.59 7.36
C SER A 86 -3.12 3.31 7.77
N SER A 87 -2.37 4.39 7.95
CA SER A 87 -1.05 4.34 8.55
C SER A 87 -1.14 4.28 10.09
N ASP A 88 -2.25 3.75 10.61
CA ASP A 88 -2.64 3.89 12.02
C ASP A 88 -1.61 3.26 12.94
N GLY A 89 -1.00 2.13 12.56
CA GLY A 89 0.04 1.50 13.37
C GLY A 89 1.22 2.42 13.69
N MET A 90 1.69 3.22 12.73
CA MET A 90 2.79 4.17 12.95
C MET A 90 2.37 5.31 13.88
N ASN A 91 1.14 5.80 13.75
CA ASN A 91 0.61 6.83 14.64
C ASN A 91 0.40 6.28 16.06
N THR A 92 -0.15 5.07 16.19
CA THR A 92 -0.34 4.37 17.45
C THR A 92 0.98 4.21 18.21
N VAL A 93 2.08 3.85 17.53
CA VAL A 93 3.39 3.78 18.18
C VAL A 93 3.80 5.13 18.77
N ILE A 94 3.59 6.24 18.05
CA ILE A 94 3.92 7.58 18.56
C ILE A 94 3.07 7.94 19.78
N GLU A 95 1.77 7.65 19.76
CA GLU A 95 0.89 7.89 20.91
C GLU A 95 1.28 7.02 22.11
N LEU A 96 1.59 5.73 21.91
CA LEU A 96 2.08 4.86 22.98
C LEU A 96 3.40 5.34 23.59
N LEU A 97 4.31 5.90 22.79
CA LEU A 97 5.55 6.50 23.29
C LEU A 97 5.27 7.75 24.15
N LYS A 98 4.25 8.55 23.81
CA LYS A 98 3.81 9.70 24.61
C LYS A 98 3.17 9.25 25.92
N GLU A 99 2.26 8.27 25.87
CA GLU A 99 1.61 7.68 27.05
C GLU A 99 2.61 7.06 28.02
N ALA A 100 3.64 6.38 27.49
CA ALA A 100 4.74 5.83 28.29
C ALA A 100 5.72 6.90 28.81
N GLY A 101 5.58 8.17 28.40
CA GLY A 101 6.45 9.27 28.83
C GLY A 101 7.88 9.21 28.27
N ILE A 102 8.10 8.45 27.20
CA ILE A 102 9.43 8.23 26.61
C ILE A 102 9.60 8.86 25.22
N ARG A 103 8.55 9.48 24.66
CA ARG A 103 8.59 10.08 23.31
C ARG A 103 9.77 11.03 23.09
N GLU A 104 10.12 11.84 24.09
CA GLU A 104 11.22 12.80 24.01
C GLU A 104 12.61 12.14 24.08
N ASN A 105 12.69 10.89 24.54
CA ASN A 105 13.96 10.16 24.74
C ASN A 105 14.34 9.27 23.54
N VAL A 106 13.49 9.19 22.52
CA VAL A 106 13.71 8.35 21.34
C VAL A 106 13.53 9.15 20.06
N LYS A 107 14.23 8.74 19.00
CA LYS A 107 14.01 9.23 17.64
C LYS A 107 13.16 8.24 16.87
N VAL A 108 12.04 8.70 16.33
CA VAL A 108 11.12 7.90 15.52
C VAL A 108 11.33 8.25 14.05
N MET A 109 11.72 7.27 13.26
CA MET A 109 11.86 7.40 11.81
C MET A 109 10.86 6.49 11.12
N ILE A 110 10.22 6.97 10.06
CA ILE A 110 9.35 6.17 9.20
C ILE A 110 9.77 6.31 7.73
N GLY A 111 9.32 5.43 6.84
CA GLY A 111 9.75 5.50 5.44
C GLY A 111 9.31 4.33 4.58
N GLY A 112 9.89 4.27 3.39
CA GLY A 112 9.59 3.25 2.36
C GLY A 112 8.57 3.72 1.31
N GLY A 113 8.52 3.02 0.18
CA GLY A 113 7.73 3.37 -1.01
C GLY A 113 6.26 3.78 -0.78
N PRO A 114 5.48 3.16 0.13
CA PRO A 114 4.11 3.57 0.35
C PRO A 114 3.98 4.87 1.18
N ILE A 115 5.01 5.29 1.93
CA ILE A 115 4.96 6.40 2.89
C ILE A 115 5.36 7.72 2.23
N SER A 116 4.76 8.83 2.68
CA SER A 116 5.14 10.17 2.24
C SER A 116 5.69 11.01 3.39
N LYS A 117 6.54 11.98 3.07
CA LYS A 117 7.01 12.98 4.04
C LYS A 117 5.85 13.69 4.75
N LYS A 118 4.82 14.08 3.99
CA LYS A 118 3.62 14.73 4.54
C LYS A 118 2.94 13.88 5.62
N PHE A 119 2.93 12.56 5.44
CA PHE A 119 2.40 11.65 6.45
C PHE A 119 3.30 11.57 7.68
N ALA A 120 4.62 11.49 7.51
CA ALA A 120 5.58 11.51 8.61
C ALA A 120 5.45 12.76 9.48
N ASP A 121 5.35 13.92 8.84
CA ASP A 121 5.15 15.22 9.50
C ASP A 121 3.80 15.23 10.26
N LYS A 122 2.73 14.68 9.64
CA LYS A 122 1.39 14.62 10.24
C LYS A 122 1.36 13.84 11.55
N ILE A 123 2.09 12.73 11.65
CA ILE A 123 2.10 11.90 12.87
C ILE A 123 3.16 12.36 13.89
N GLY A 124 4.04 13.29 13.52
CA GLY A 124 5.12 13.76 14.39
C GLY A 124 6.30 12.80 14.48
N ALA A 125 6.64 12.11 13.39
CA ALA A 125 7.91 11.39 13.27
C ALA A 125 9.08 12.39 13.18
N ASP A 126 10.24 12.02 13.72
CA ASP A 126 11.46 12.84 13.70
C ASP A 126 12.21 12.77 12.37
N GLY A 127 11.92 11.75 11.55
CA GLY A 127 12.58 11.54 10.27
C GLY A 127 11.77 10.74 9.27
N TYR A 128 11.97 11.07 7.99
CA TYR A 128 11.43 10.35 6.84
C TYR A 128 12.52 10.08 5.79
N SER A 129 12.51 8.88 5.22
CA SER A 129 13.29 8.56 4.02
C SER A 129 12.53 7.59 3.12
N ASP A 130 12.68 7.75 1.80
CA ASP A 130 12.08 6.88 0.79
C ASP A 130 12.97 5.67 0.44
N ASN A 131 14.22 5.63 0.90
CA ASN A 131 15.18 4.57 0.58
C ASN A 131 16.14 4.24 1.75
N ALA A 132 16.73 3.05 1.71
CA ALA A 132 17.55 2.55 2.80
C ALA A 132 18.86 3.36 3.01
N VAL A 133 19.46 3.87 1.92
CA VAL A 133 20.76 4.57 1.99
C VAL A 133 20.59 5.92 2.69
N ASP A 134 19.57 6.67 2.31
CA ASP A 134 19.29 7.96 2.93
C ASP A 134 18.74 7.82 4.34
N ALA A 135 18.04 6.73 4.65
CA ALA A 135 17.64 6.40 6.02
C ALA A 135 18.86 6.30 6.95
N VAL A 136 19.96 5.66 6.53
CA VAL A 136 21.18 5.56 7.35
C VAL A 136 21.79 6.95 7.60
N ARG A 137 21.84 7.81 6.58
CA ARG A 137 22.37 9.18 6.71
C ARG A 137 21.51 10.01 7.66
N LEU A 138 20.19 9.90 7.53
CA LEU A 138 19.24 10.58 8.38
C LEU A 138 19.36 10.14 9.85
N ALA A 139 19.48 8.84 10.10
CA ALA A 139 19.65 8.31 11.46
C ALA A 139 20.91 8.89 12.13
N LYS A 140 22.03 8.92 11.41
CA LYS A 140 23.27 9.51 11.94
C LYS A 140 23.13 10.99 12.26
N LYS A 141 22.47 11.76 11.39
CA LYS A 141 22.19 13.18 11.61
C LYS A 141 21.28 13.41 12.83
N LEU A 142 20.24 12.60 13.01
CA LEU A 142 19.31 12.71 14.15
C LEU A 142 19.96 12.36 15.50
N LEU A 143 21.00 11.52 15.47
CA LEU A 143 21.79 11.13 16.64
C LEU A 143 23.03 12.00 16.86
N ASP A 144 23.28 12.99 15.99
CA ASP A 144 24.45 13.88 16.04
C ASP A 144 25.79 13.12 16.00
N ILE A 145 25.87 12.09 15.17
CA ILE A 145 27.06 11.23 14.98
C ILE A 145 27.61 11.27 13.55
N ALA A 146 27.22 12.28 12.76
CA ALA A 146 27.69 12.54 11.40
C ALA A 146 28.15 13.99 11.24
#